data_AF-A0AA37L397-F1
#
_entry.id   AF-A0AA37L397-F1
#
_cell.length_a   1.000
_cell.length_b   1.000
_cell.length_c   1.000
_cell.angle_alpha   90.00
_cell.angle_beta   90.00
_cell.angle_gamma   90.00
#
_symmetry.space_group_name_H-M   'P 1'
#
loop_
_entity.id
_entity.type
_entity.pdbx_description
1 polymer ?
#
loop_
_entity_poly.entity_id
_entity_poly.type
_entity_poly.pdbx_seq_one_letter_code
_entity_poly.pdbx_strand_id
1 'polypeptide(L)'
;MHEGGRGMDIMDIFIWKYFVSDEFLPLLKTPGADQEAIVIYAHFCIVLKKLESQWWLQGWATHLISQAWELLDENHKSWIQWPMEELGWSPPA
;
A
#
# COMPACT_ATOMS: atom_id res chain seq x y z
N MET A 1 -25.00 2.08 -27.68
CA MET A 1 -23.66 1.53 -27.39
C MET A 1 -22.90 2.61 -26.66
N HIS A 2 -22.87 2.55 -25.33
CA HIS A 2 -22.35 3.63 -24.48
C HIS A 2 -21.34 3.02 -23.52
N GLU A 3 -20.08 2.92 -23.94
CA GLU A 3 -18.93 2.76 -23.07
C GLU A 3 -17.84 3.61 -23.73
N GLY A 4 -17.80 4.92 -23.54
CA GLY A 4 -17.55 5.51 -22.23
C GLY A 4 -16.09 5.25 -21.89
N GLY A 5 -15.17 5.76 -22.71
CA GLY A 5 -13.74 5.68 -22.44
C GLY A 5 -13.49 6.18 -21.02
N ARG A 6 -13.11 5.28 -20.12
CA ARG A 6 -12.71 5.63 -18.77
C ARG A 6 -11.39 6.38 -18.93
N GLY A 7 -11.49 7.71 -19.04
CA GLY A 7 -10.33 8.58 -18.96
C GLY A 7 -9.59 8.23 -17.68
N MET A 8 -8.28 8.04 -17.80
CA MET A 8 -7.35 7.82 -16.70
C MET A 8 -7.75 8.75 -15.55
N ASP A 9 -8.26 8.18 -14.47
CA ASP A 9 -8.83 9.00 -13.41
C ASP A 9 -7.66 9.66 -12.65
N ILE A 10 -7.94 10.77 -11.95
CA ILE A 10 -6.90 11.46 -11.18
C ILE A 10 -6.25 10.51 -10.16
N MET A 11 -6.98 9.50 -9.68
CA MET A 11 -6.49 8.50 -8.74
C MET A 11 -5.48 7.56 -9.40
N ASP A 12 -5.66 7.21 -10.67
CA ASP A 12 -4.70 6.41 -11.46
C ASP A 12 -3.36 7.15 -11.59
N ILE A 13 -3.40 8.45 -11.90
CA ILE A 13 -2.19 9.31 -12.00
C ILE A 13 -1.55 9.49 -10.61
N PHE A 14 -2.36 9.68 -9.57
CA PHE A 14 -1.87 9.77 -8.19
C PHE A 14 -1.22 8.48 -7.74
N ILE A 15 -1.86 7.33 -7.94
CA ILE A 15 -1.33 6.02 -7.59
C ILE A 15 -0.03 5.77 -8.35
N TRP A 16 0.02 6.05 -9.65
CA TRP A 16 1.25 5.92 -10.43
C TRP A 16 2.36 6.84 -9.92
N LYS A 17 2.08 8.13 -9.71
CA LYS A 17 3.08 9.09 -9.23
C LYS A 17 3.52 8.82 -7.79
N TYR A 18 2.68 8.25 -6.95
CA TYR A 18 2.99 8.04 -5.52
C TYR A 18 3.59 6.65 -5.24
N PHE A 19 3.08 5.60 -5.89
CA PHE A 19 3.54 4.21 -5.70
C PHE A 19 4.63 3.78 -6.70
N VAL A 20 4.59 4.28 -7.94
CA VAL A 20 5.55 3.88 -8.99
C VAL A 20 6.73 4.84 -9.08
N SER A 21 6.59 6.12 -8.68
CA SER A 21 7.67 7.10 -8.79
C SER A 21 8.69 7.08 -7.64
N ASP A 22 8.74 6.03 -6.82
CA ASP A 22 9.91 5.74 -5.96
C ASP A 22 10.27 6.86 -4.94
N GLU A 23 9.36 7.77 -4.57
CA GLU A 23 9.70 8.85 -3.64
C GLU A 23 9.39 8.50 -2.18
N PHE A 24 8.29 7.79 -1.92
CA PHE A 24 7.86 7.47 -0.55
C PHE A 24 8.47 6.17 -0.02
N LEU A 25 8.55 5.13 -0.85
CA LEU A 25 9.10 3.82 -0.48
C LEU A 25 10.58 3.89 -0.03
N PRO A 26 11.47 4.65 -0.69
CA PRO A 26 12.86 4.77 -0.24
C PRO A 26 13.01 5.54 1.08
N LEU A 27 12.11 6.46 1.39
CA LEU A 27 12.10 7.16 2.69
C LEU A 27 11.81 6.16 3.82
N LEU A 28 10.87 5.23 3.60
CA LEU A 28 10.56 4.18 4.57
C LEU A 28 11.65 3.11 4.68
N LYS A 29 12.46 2.92 3.62
CA LYS A 29 13.57 1.95 3.57
C LYS A 29 14.88 2.48 4.15
N THR A 30 14.93 3.75 4.55
CA THR A 30 16.14 4.36 5.13
C THR A 30 16.33 3.88 6.57
N PRO A 31 17.56 3.48 6.99
CA PRO A 31 17.82 3.10 8.37
C PRO A 31 17.42 4.22 9.34
N GLY A 32 16.49 3.93 10.25
CA GLY A 32 15.94 4.91 11.19
C GLY A 32 14.67 5.62 10.70
N ALA A 33 13.99 5.11 9.66
CA ALA A 33 12.68 5.62 9.26
C ALA A 33 11.67 5.56 10.41
N ASP A 34 10.85 6.62 10.51
CA ASP A 34 9.80 6.76 11.52
C ASP A 34 8.78 5.63 11.36
N GLN A 35 8.59 4.85 12.43
CA GLN A 35 7.72 3.68 12.43
C GLN A 35 6.26 4.08 12.19
N GLU A 36 5.86 5.26 12.68
CA GLU A 36 4.56 5.87 12.46
C GLU A 36 4.27 6.10 10.97
N ALA A 37 5.28 6.48 10.18
CA ALA A 37 5.11 6.67 8.74
C ALA A 37 4.86 5.33 8.03
N ILE A 38 5.55 4.26 8.46
CA ILE A 38 5.35 2.90 7.94
C ILE A 38 3.96 2.38 8.32
N VAL A 39 3.48 2.68 9.54
CA VAL A 39 2.12 2.34 9.98
C VAL A 39 1.06 3.05 9.13
N ILE A 40 1.18 4.37 8.93
CA ILE A 40 0.26 5.13 8.07
C ILE A 40 0.20 4.54 6.66
N TYR A 41 1.36 4.14 6.13
CA TYR A 41 1.47 3.49 4.84
C TYR A 41 0.74 2.13 4.79
N ALA A 42 0.88 1.30 5.83
CA ALA A 42 0.15 0.05 5.95
C ALA A 42 -1.37 0.25 5.96
N HIS A 43 -1.87 1.28 6.66
CA HIS A 43 -3.30 1.62 6.63
C HIS A 43 -3.77 2.11 5.27
N PHE A 44 -2.92 2.86 4.55
CA PHE A 44 -3.25 3.31 3.20
C PHE A 44 -3.47 2.13 2.24
N CYS A 45 -2.78 0.99 2.44
CA CYS A 45 -2.97 -0.21 1.61
C CYS A 45 -4.43 -0.71 1.59
N ILE A 46 -5.22 -0.44 2.63
CA ILE A 46 -6.66 -0.77 2.69
C ILE A 46 -7.46 0.08 1.70
N VAL A 47 -7.12 1.36 1.60
CA VAL A 47 -7.72 2.25 0.60
C VAL A 47 -7.32 1.79 -0.79
N LEU A 48 -6.05 1.44 -0.98
CA LEU A 48 -5.56 0.91 -2.26
C LEU A 48 -6.31 -0.36 -2.66
N LYS A 49 -6.55 -1.29 -1.72
CA LYS A 49 -7.32 -2.52 -1.96
C LYS A 49 -8.73 -2.23 -2.49
N LYS A 50 -9.39 -1.20 -1.94
CA LYS A 50 -10.72 -0.76 -2.40
C LYS A 50 -10.69 -0.13 -3.79
N LEU A 51 -9.54 0.39 -4.20
CA LEU A 51 -9.31 0.98 -5.52
C LEU A 51 -8.82 -0.05 -6.57
N GLU A 52 -8.52 -1.31 -6.20
CA GLU A 52 -8.14 -2.42 -7.10
C GLU A 52 -9.26 -2.86 -8.07
N SER A 53 -10.18 -1.98 -8.45
CA SER A 53 -11.14 -2.20 -9.54
C SER A 53 -10.46 -2.37 -10.92
N GLN A 54 -9.19 -2.00 -11.02
CA GLN A 54 -8.38 -2.06 -12.23
C GLN A 54 -7.46 -3.28 -12.21
N TRP A 55 -7.31 -3.94 -13.36
CA TRP A 55 -6.53 -5.17 -13.52
C TRP A 55 -5.03 -5.01 -13.18
N TRP A 56 -4.46 -3.82 -13.40
CA TRP A 56 -3.04 -3.54 -13.18
C TRP A 56 -2.69 -3.29 -11.70
N LEU A 57 -3.70 -3.05 -10.86
CA LEU A 57 -3.58 -2.80 -9.43
C LEU A 57 -3.76 -4.08 -8.59
N GLN A 58 -4.17 -5.19 -9.21
CA GLN A 58 -4.37 -6.46 -8.52
C GLN A 58 -3.08 -6.95 -7.84
N GLY A 59 -3.16 -7.20 -6.53
CA GLY A 59 -2.05 -7.73 -5.74
C GLY A 59 -1.07 -6.67 -5.22
N TRP A 60 -1.25 -5.40 -5.58
CA TRP A 60 -0.40 -4.32 -5.07
C TRP A 60 -0.61 -4.12 -3.57
N ALA A 61 -1.86 -4.10 -3.08
CA ALA A 61 -2.09 -3.92 -1.65
C ALA A 61 -1.37 -4.99 -0.81
N THR A 62 -1.33 -6.23 -1.30
CA THR A 62 -0.63 -7.36 -0.68
C THR A 62 0.89 -7.22 -0.72
N HIS A 63 1.46 -6.76 -1.84
CA HIS A 63 2.90 -6.53 -1.95
C HIS A 63 3.37 -5.38 -1.04
N LEU A 64 2.55 -4.34 -0.94
CA LEU A 64 2.89 -3.14 -0.18
C LEU A 64 2.77 -3.38 1.33
N ILE A 65 1.76 -4.11 1.79
CA ILE A 65 1.64 -4.48 3.22
C ILE A 65 2.78 -5.41 3.65
N SER A 66 3.27 -6.31 2.77
CA SER A 66 4.42 -7.14 3.10
C SER A 66 5.71 -6.32 3.26
N GLN A 67 5.91 -5.31 2.40
CA GLN A 67 7.03 -4.39 2.56
C GLN A 67 6.92 -3.56 3.84
N ALA A 68 5.73 -3.10 4.20
CA ALA A 68 5.51 -2.40 5.46
C ALA A 68 5.89 -3.28 6.66
N TRP A 69 5.45 -4.55 6.65
CA TRP A 69 5.76 -5.52 7.70
C TRP A 69 7.25 -5.78 7.87
N GLU A 70 8.01 -5.85 6.76
CA GLU A 70 9.47 -6.04 6.79
C GLU A 70 10.22 -4.83 7.35
N LEU A 71 9.67 -3.63 7.20
CA LEU A 71 10.27 -2.38 7.65
C LEU A 71 9.92 -2.02 9.10
N LEU A 72 8.81 -2.57 9.62
CA LEU A 72 8.41 -2.36 11.00
C LEU A 72 9.29 -3.15 11.97
N ASP A 73 9.65 -2.51 13.07
CA ASP A 73 10.18 -3.19 14.23
C ASP A 73 9.10 -4.03 14.94
N GLU A 74 9.53 -4.91 15.85
CA GLU A 74 8.63 -5.82 16.57
C GLU A 74 7.57 -5.10 17.42
N ASN A 75 7.85 -3.89 17.92
CA ASN A 75 6.91 -3.16 18.76
C ASN A 75 5.74 -2.61 17.94
N HIS A 76 6.01 -2.19 16.70
CA HIS A 76 5.03 -1.52 15.84
C HIS A 76 4.31 -2.48 14.87
N LYS A 77 4.79 -3.71 14.69
CA LYS A 77 4.09 -4.75 13.91
C LYS A 77 2.65 -4.98 14.37
N SER A 78 2.39 -4.90 15.67
CA SER A 78 1.04 -5.03 16.23
C SER A 78 0.09 -3.89 15.79
N TRP A 79 0.61 -2.72 15.42
CA TRP A 79 -0.21 -1.56 15.06
C TRP A 79 -0.85 -1.73 13.68
N ILE A 80 -0.29 -2.62 12.85
CA ILE A 80 -0.81 -2.92 11.51
C ILE A 80 -1.67 -4.19 11.47
N GLN A 81 -2.04 -4.75 12.62
CA GLN A 81 -2.91 -5.94 12.69
C GLN A 81 -4.24 -5.73 11.95
N TRP A 82 -4.91 -4.59 12.17
CA TRP A 82 -6.17 -4.31 11.50
C TRP A 82 -6.03 -4.21 9.96
N PRO A 83 -5.04 -3.49 9.40
CA PRO A 83 -4.72 -3.57 7.98
C PRO A 83 -4.53 -4.99 7.45
N MET A 84 -3.83 -5.85 8.17
CA MET A 84 -3.60 -7.23 7.76
C MET A 84 -4.90 -8.02 7.68
N GLU A 85 -5.78 -7.87 8.67
CA GLU A 85 -7.12 -8.48 8.72
C GLU A 85 -8.02 -8.00 7.56
N GLU A 86 -8.10 -6.69 7.33
CA GLU A 86 -8.89 -6.11 6.23
C GLU A 86 -8.40 -6.54 4.84
N LEU A 87 -7.09 -6.72 4.69
CA LEU A 87 -6.47 -7.17 3.45
C LEU A 87 -6.51 -8.69 3.28
N GLY A 88 -6.92 -9.45 4.31
CA GLY A 88 -6.83 -10.90 4.33
C GLY A 88 -5.39 -11.41 4.16
N TRP A 89 -4.42 -10.62 4.60
CA TRP A 89 -2.99 -10.90 4.47
C TRP A 89 -2.41 -11.38 5.80
N SER A 90 -1.50 -12.35 5.75
CA SER A 90 -0.75 -12.83 6.90
C SER A 90 0.75 -12.77 6.63
N PRO A 91 1.59 -12.54 7.65
CA PRO A 91 3.03 -12.55 7.48
C PRO A 91 3.51 -13.92 7.03
N PRO A 92 4.57 -14.00 6.21
CA PRO A 92 5.24 -15.27 5.94
C PRO A 92 5.83 -15.83 7.25
N ALA A 93 5.74 -17.16 7.40
CA ALA A 93 6.21 -17.91 8.58
C ALA A 93 7.74 -17.92 8.71
#